data_AF-A0A523REE9-F1
#
_entry.id   AF-A0A523REE9-F1
#
_cell.length_a   1.000
_cell.length_b   1.000
_cell.length_c   1.000
_cell.angle_alpha   90.00
_cell.angle_beta   90.00
_cell.angle_gamma   90.00
#
_symmetry.space_group_name_H-M   'P 1'
#
loop_
_entity.id
_entity.type
_entity.pdbx_description
1 polymer ?
#
loop_
_entity_poly.entity_id
_entity_poly.type
_entity_poly.pdbx_seq_one_letter_code
_entity_poly.pdbx_strand_id
1 'polypeptide(L)' 'MVKVKKCSFCGYDIPIGKGHMYIKKDGTIYNFCTHKCRISTLVQKRNPRKVRWTAFYGKE' A
#
# COMPACT_ATOMS: atom_id res chain seq x y z
N MET A 1 6.28 -8.95 19.88
CA MET A 1 5.47 -9.70 18.89
C MET A 1 5.56 -9.01 17.54
N VAL A 2 5.94 -9.73 16.49
CA VAL A 2 6.06 -9.15 15.15
C VAL A 2 4.68 -9.07 14.51
N LYS A 3 4.19 -7.86 14.24
CA LYS A 3 2.91 -7.65 13.58
C LYS A 3 3.10 -7.61 12.07
N VAL A 4 2.42 -8.50 11.36
CA VAL A 4 2.31 -8.45 9.91
C VAL A 4 1.51 -7.18 9.56
N LYS A 5 2.11 -6.29 8.78
CA LYS A 5 1.47 -5.05 8.33
C LYS A 5 0.79 -5.30 6.99
N LYS A 6 -0.39 -4.72 6.78
CA LYS A 6 -1.04 -4.73 5.47
C LYS A 6 -0.58 -3.54 4.63
N CYS A 7 -0.40 -3.78 3.33
CA CYS A 7 -0.08 -2.72 2.39
C CYS A 7 -1.30 -1.84 2.13
N SER A 8 -1.13 -0.53 2.31
CA SER A 8 -2.20 0.46 2.13
C SER A 8 -2.70 0.57 0.70
N PHE A 9 -1.92 0.14 -0.30
CA PHE A 9 -2.33 0.19 -1.70
C PHE A 9 -2.91 -1.13 -2.20
N CYS A 10 -2.15 -2.22 -2.08
CA CYS A 10 -2.57 -3.49 -2.68
C CYS A 10 -3.41 -4.37 -1.74
N GLY A 11 -3.42 -4.08 -0.44
CA GLY A 11 -4.18 -4.84 0.57
C GLY A 11 -3.53 -6.15 1.01
N TYR A 12 -2.45 -6.58 0.36
CA TYR A 12 -1.69 -7.77 0.74
C TYR A 12 -0.82 -7.55 1.97
N ASP A 13 -0.49 -8.64 2.64
CA ASP A 13 0.41 -8.66 3.78
C ASP A 13 1.85 -8.34 3.37
N ILE A 14 2.51 -7.52 4.18
CA ILE A 14 3.90 -7.14 4.02
C ILE A 14 4.74 -8.12 4.84
N PRO A 15 5.64 -8.90 4.21
CA PRO A 15 6.52 -9.80 4.93
C PRO A 15 7.47 -9.01 5.83
N ILE A 16 7.83 -9.63 6.95
CA ILE A 16 8.69 -9.03 7.97
C ILE A 16 10.05 -8.71 7.36
N GLY A 17 10.58 -7.52 7.64
CA GLY A 17 11.85 -7.05 7.07
C GLY A 17 11.75 -6.51 5.64
N LYS A 18 10.55 -6.45 5.06
CA LYS A 18 10.31 -5.90 3.71
C LYS A 18 9.33 -4.73 3.74
N GLY A 19 9.37 -3.94 2.68
CA GLY A 19 8.49 -2.80 2.49
C GLY A 19 9.03 -1.50 3.09
N HIS A 20 8.28 -0.43 2.89
CA HIS A 20 8.65 0.90 3.37
C HIS A 20 7.44 1.61 3.94
N MET A 21 7.69 2.42 4.96
CA MET A 21 6.68 3.27 5.59
C MET A 21 6.84 4.68 5.05
N TYR A 22 5.74 5.27 4.58
CA TYR A 22 5.68 6.64 4.09
C TYR A 22 4.71 7.43 4.97
N ILE A 23 5.20 8.51 5.55
CA ILE A 23 4.43 9.38 6.43
C ILE A 23 4.13 10.66 5.66
N LYS A 24 2.85 10.96 5.47
CA LYS A 24 2.42 12.24 4.87
C LYS A 24 2.59 13.38 5.88
N LYS A 25 2.57 14.62 5.38
CA LYS A 25 2.61 15.83 6.23
C LYS A 25 1.45 15.94 7.23
N ASP A 26 0.32 15.31 6.92
CA ASP A 26 -0.88 15.24 7.78
C ASP A 26 -0.76 14.18 8.89
N GLY A 27 0.35 13.44 8.97
CA GLY A 27 0.55 12.35 9.93
C GLY A 27 -0.03 11.00 9.49
N THR A 28 -0.70 10.92 8.32
CA THR A 28 -1.19 9.64 7.82
C THR A 28 -0.02 8.73 7.46
N ILE A 29 -0.08 7.49 7.93
CA ILE A 29 0.92 6.47 7.66
C ILE A 29 0.45 5.56 6.53
N TYR A 30 1.23 5.49 5.45
CA TYR A 30 1.08 4.49 4.42
C TYR A 30 2.18 3.43 4.54
N ASN A 31 1.78 2.16 4.58
CA ASN A 31 2.71 1.04 4.52
C ASN A 31 2.68 0.47 3.09
N PHE A 32 3.83 0.36 2.43
CA PHE A 32 3.93 -0.18 1.08
C PHE A 32 4.75 -1.47 1.06
N CYS A 33 4.24 -2.50 0.37
CA CYS A 33 4.97 -3.75 0.19
C CYS A 33 6.12 -3.65 -0.82
N THR A 34 5.96 -2.84 -1.87
CA THR A 34 6.90 -2.73 -2.99
C THR A 34 6.97 -1.31 -3.54
N HIS A 35 8.06 -1.02 -4.25
CA HIS A 35 8.25 0.25 -4.95
C HIS A 35 7.12 0.57 -5.95
N LYS A 36 6.57 -0.48 -6.61
CA LYS A 36 5.41 -0.37 -7.49
C LYS A 36 4.19 0.25 -6.79
N CYS A 37 3.90 -0.20 -5.56
CA CYS A 37 2.78 0.33 -4.77
C CYS A 37 3.00 1.80 -4.40
N ARG A 38 4.24 2.16 -4.03
CA ARG A 38 4.62 3.53 -3.72
C ARG A 38 4.43 4.46 -4.91
N ILE A 39 4.99 4.11 -6.08
CA ILE A 39 4.84 4.93 -7.30
C ILE A 39 3.38 5.02 -7.72
N SER A 40 2.65 3.90 -7.67
CA SER A 40 1.25 3.87 -8.10
C SER A 40 0.37 4.80 -7.25
N THR A 41 0.67 4.91 -5.95
CA THR A 41 -0.05 5.80 -5.03
C THR A 41 0.43 7.24 -5.10
N LEU A 42 1.75 7.48 -5.02
CA LEU A 42 2.30 8.83 -4.85
C LEU A 42 2.48 9.59 -6.17
N VAL A 43 2.96 8.91 -7.20
CA VAL A 43 3.29 9.54 -8.50
C VAL A 43 2.10 9.45 -9.43
N GLN A 44 1.56 8.25 -9.63
CA GLN A 44 0.48 8.01 -10.59
C GLN A 44 -0.91 8.29 -10.00
N LYS A 45 -1.01 8.47 -8.68
CA LYS A 45 -2.27 8.73 -7.95
C LYS A 45 -3.41 7.77 -8.35
N ARG A 46 -3.07 6.49 -8.61
CA ARG A 46 -4.05 5.49 -9.01
C ARG A 46 -4.93 5.14 -7.82
N ASN A 47 -6.23 5.01 -8.06
CA ASN A 47 -7.15 4.47 -7.07
C ASN A 47 -7.01 2.94 -7.07
N PRO A 48 -6.64 2.30 -5.94
CA PRO A 48 -6.50 0.84 -5.87
C PRO A 48 -7.77 0.11 -6.31
N ARG A 49 -8.96 0.66 -6.05
CA ARG A 49 -10.25 0.06 -6.46
C ARG A 49 -10.40 -0.12 -7.97
N LYS A 50 -9.70 0.69 -8.78
CA LYS A 50 -9.71 0.61 -10.24
C LYS A 50 -8.59 -0.28 -10.79
N VAL A 51 -7.69 -0.78 -9.94
CA VAL A 51 -6.49 -1.51 -10.34
C VAL A 51 -6.66 -3.01 -10.09
N ARG A 52 -6.76 -3.77 -11.19
CA ARG A 52 -7.07 -5.22 -11.23
C ARG A 52 -6.25 -6.11 -10.28
N TRP A 53 -4.98 -5.79 -10.04
CA TRP A 53 -4.08 -6.63 -9.24
C TRP A 53 -4.13 -6.35 -7.74
N THR A 54 -4.92 -5.38 -7.30
CA THR A 54 -5.08 -5.08 -5.86
C THR A 54 -6.23 -5.88 -5.27
N ALA A 55 -6.16 -6.19 -3.98
CA ALA A 55 -7.23 -6.88 -3.25
C ALA A 55 -8.51 -6.02 -3.07
N PHE A 56 -8.45 -4.74 -3.48
CA PHE A 56 -9.56 -3.79 -3.44
C PHE A 56 -10.26 -3.65 -4.79
N TYR A 57 -9.77 -4.33 -5.83
CA TYR A 57 -10.40 -4.26 -7.15
C TYR A 57 -11.84 -4.74 -7.10
N GLY A 58 -12.76 -3.89 -7.58
CA GLY A 58 -14.19 -4.23 -7.67
C GLY A 58 -14.94 -4.31 -6.34
N LYS A 59 -14.32 -3.93 -5.22
CA LYS A 59 -15.04 -3.74 -3.96
C LYS A 59 -15.70 -2.35 -3.96
N GLU A 60 -17.03 -2.32 -3.94
CA GLU A 60 -17.85 -1.12 -3.69
C GLU A 60 -17.66 -0.63 -2.25
#